data_AF-A0A0H5Q5G5-F1
#
_entry.id   AF-A0A0H5Q5G5-F1
#
_cell.length_a   1.000
_cell.length_b   1.000
_cell.length_c   1.000
_cell.angle_alpha   90.00
_cell.angle_beta   90.00
_cell.angle_gamma   90.00
#
_symmetry.space_group_name_H-M   'P 1'
#
loop_
_entity.id
_entity.type
_entity.pdbx_description
1 polymer ?
#
loop_
_entity_poly.entity_id
_entity_poly.type
_entity_poly.pdbx_seq_one_letter_code
_entity_poly.pdbx_strand_id
1 'polypeptide(L)'
;MVNHDKWNAYDVARIRLLTKISEYDHLIDLEQSASVPNAAKIAALESEQSALIDQSDLLSPEPHFIEIGDPDDSIEPLPIFVTRRLP
;
A
#
# COMPACT_ATOMS: atom_id res chain seq x y z
N MET A 1 -15.95 24.17 0.25
CA MET A 1 -14.88 24.48 -0.74
C MET A 1 -13.83 23.39 -0.60
N VAL A 2 -13.73 22.48 -1.57
CA VAL A 2 -12.64 21.51 -1.63
C VAL A 2 -11.36 22.31 -1.87
N ASN A 3 -10.39 22.17 -0.97
CA ASN A 3 -9.19 23.00 -0.97
C ASN A 3 -8.23 22.49 -2.06
N HIS A 4 -8.52 22.85 -3.32
CA HIS A 4 -7.80 22.41 -4.52
C HIS A 4 -6.28 22.54 -4.39
N ASP A 5 -5.80 23.58 -3.73
CA ASP A 5 -4.37 23.83 -3.53
C ASP A 5 -3.68 22.77 -2.66
N LYS A 6 -4.41 22.21 -1.67
CA LYS A 6 -3.88 21.14 -0.82
C LYS A 6 -3.75 19.84 -1.59
N TRP A 7 -4.77 19.47 -2.36
CA TRP A 7 -4.75 18.27 -3.21
C TRP A 7 -3.63 18.34 -4.26
N ASN A 8 -3.44 19.51 -4.87
CA ASN A 8 -2.34 19.72 -5.81
C ASN A 8 -0.96 19.58 -5.15
N ALA A 9 -0.78 20.02 -3.90
CA ALA A 9 0.48 19.82 -3.17
C ALA A 9 0.74 18.34 -2.84
N TYR A 10 -0.30 17.58 -2.49
CA TYR A 10 -0.22 16.13 -2.28
C TYR A 10 0.14 15.39 -3.58
N ASP A 11 -0.50 15.76 -4.70
CA ASP A 11 -0.22 15.17 -6.02
C ASP A 11 1.23 15.44 -6.45
N VAL A 12 1.73 16.67 -6.29
CA VAL A 12 3.12 17.01 -6.61
C VAL A 12 4.10 16.24 -5.73
N ALA A 13 3.82 16.11 -4.42
CA ALA A 13 4.66 15.33 -3.52
C ALA A 13 4.68 13.84 -3.91
N ARG A 14 3.51 13.28 -4.22
CA ARG A 14 3.37 11.89 -4.68
C ARG A 14 4.12 11.64 -5.99
N ILE A 15 3.99 12.53 -6.98
CA ILE A 15 4.72 12.43 -8.26
C ILE A 15 6.23 12.41 -8.02
N ARG A 16 6.75 13.27 -7.12
CA ARG A 16 8.19 13.28 -6.78
C ARG A 16 8.63 11.98 -6.13
N LEU A 17 7.82 11.39 -5.27
CA LEU A 17 8.11 10.07 -4.67
C LEU A 17 8.13 8.98 -5.73
N LEU A 18 7.15 8.97 -6.65
CA LEU A 18 7.11 8.01 -7.76
C LEU A 18 8.31 8.13 -8.70
N THR A 19 8.77 9.36 -8.99
CA THR A 19 10.02 9.57 -9.75
C THR A 19 11.20 8.93 -9.04
N LYS A 20 11.35 9.15 -7.72
CA LYS A 20 12.42 8.51 -6.96
C LYS A 20 12.31 6.99 -6.96
N ILE A 21 11.11 6.42 -6.76
CA ILE A 21 10.89 4.97 -6.79
C ILE A 21 11.40 4.38 -8.12
N SER A 22 11.11 5.04 -9.25
CA SER A 22 11.60 4.64 -10.57
C SER A 22 13.12 4.78 -10.71
N GLU A 23 13.75 5.76 -10.06
CA GLU A 23 15.22 5.86 -10.01
C GLU A 23 15.82 4.67 -9.23
N TYR A 24 15.20 4.26 -8.12
CA TYR A 24 15.61 3.08 -7.37
C TYR A 24 15.43 1.79 -8.17
N ASP A 25 14.33 1.62 -8.91
CA ASP A 25 14.13 0.49 -9.83
C ASP A 25 15.31 0.38 -10.80
N HIS A 26 15.68 1.50 -11.43
CA HIS A 26 16.79 1.53 -12.38
C HIS A 26 18.14 1.19 -11.73
N LEU A 27 18.40 1.68 -10.51
CA LEU A 27 19.63 1.37 -9.77
C LEU A 27 19.71 -0.10 -9.36
N ILE A 28 18.58 -0.69 -8.98
CA ILE A 28 18.46 -2.12 -8.66
C ILE A 28 18.74 -2.94 -9.92
N ASP A 29 18.09 -2.62 -11.05
CA ASP A 29 18.32 -3.29 -12.33
C ASP A 29 19.79 -3.22 -12.75
N LEU A 30 20.42 -2.06 -12.62
CA LEU A 30 21.83 -1.86 -12.96
C LEU A 30 22.73 -2.73 -12.07
N GLU A 31 22.49 -2.77 -10.76
CA GLU A 31 23.28 -3.57 -9.83
C GLU A 31 23.08 -5.08 -10.04
N GLN A 32 21.85 -5.51 -10.34
CA GLN A 32 21.53 -6.91 -10.66
C GLN A 32 22.15 -7.36 -11.98
N SER A 33 22.28 -6.44 -12.96
CA SER A 33 22.91 -6.70 -14.25
C SER A 33 24.44 -6.68 -14.24
N ALA A 34 25.04 -6.25 -13.12
CA ALA A 34 26.49 -6.20 -12.99
C ALA A 34 27.12 -7.59 -13.09
N SER A 35 28.38 -7.67 -13.57
CA SER A 35 29.09 -8.95 -13.69
C SER A 35 29.30 -9.67 -12.36
N VAL A 36 29.27 -8.92 -11.24
CA VAL A 36 29.29 -9.43 -9.87
C VAL A 36 28.27 -8.61 -9.06
N PRO A 37 27.01 -9.04 -8.96
CA PRO A 37 25.98 -8.31 -8.23
C PRO A 37 26.29 -8.20 -6.74
N ASN A 38 26.14 -7.01 -6.16
CA ASN A 38 26.31 -6.81 -4.71
C ASN A 38 24.97 -6.95 -3.98
N ALA A 39 24.74 -8.14 -3.41
CA ALA A 39 23.50 -8.44 -2.67
C ALA A 39 23.22 -7.47 -1.51
N ALA A 40 24.25 -6.99 -0.80
CA ALA A 40 24.06 -6.05 0.31
C ALA A 40 23.61 -4.67 -0.21
N LYS A 41 24.11 -4.25 -1.36
CA LYS A 41 23.70 -3.00 -2.01
C LYS A 41 22.27 -3.11 -2.56
N ILE A 42 21.93 -4.23 -3.20
CA ILE A 42 20.57 -4.49 -3.69
C ILE A 42 19.57 -4.43 -2.52
N ALA A 43 19.83 -5.13 -1.43
CA ALA A 43 18.94 -5.13 -0.26
C ALA A 43 18.78 -3.73 0.36
N ALA A 44 19.84 -2.91 0.38
CA ALA A 44 19.75 -1.53 0.84
C ALA A 44 18.87 -0.67 -0.08
N LEU A 45 19.05 -0.79 -1.40
CA LEU A 45 18.24 -0.09 -2.40
C LEU A 45 16.76 -0.51 -2.35
N GLU A 46 16.48 -1.81 -2.23
CA GLU A 46 15.11 -2.35 -2.07
C GLU A 46 14.46 -1.86 -0.77
N SER A 47 15.20 -1.81 0.34
CA SER A 47 14.70 -1.29 1.61
C SER A 47 14.35 0.20 1.52
N GLU A 48 15.19 1.01 0.87
CA GLU A 48 14.94 2.43 0.68
C GLU A 48 13.75 2.67 -0.26
N GLN A 49 13.63 1.87 -1.32
CA GLN A 49 12.50 1.91 -2.24
C GLN A 49 11.18 1.58 -1.54
N SER A 50 11.15 0.53 -0.71
CA SER A 50 9.97 0.14 0.06
C SER A 50 9.48 1.29 0.95
N ALA A 51 10.40 1.99 1.64
CA ALA A 51 10.05 3.14 2.47
C ALA A 51 9.48 4.34 1.66
N LEU A 52 9.88 4.49 0.39
CA LEU A 52 9.30 5.51 -0.49
C LEU A 52 7.92 5.11 -1.01
N ILE A 53 7.68 3.82 -1.26
CA ILE A 53 6.36 3.27 -1.63
C ILE A 53 5.38 3.54 -0.49
N ASP A 54 5.73 3.17 0.75
CA ASP A 54 4.90 3.42 1.94
C ASP A 54 4.54 4.91 2.07
N GLN A 55 5.52 5.80 1.86
CA GLN A 55 5.28 7.24 1.88
C GLN A 55 4.37 7.70 0.74
N SER A 56 4.45 7.09 -0.44
CA SER A 56 3.62 7.45 -1.59
C SER A 56 2.17 6.99 -1.42
N ASP A 57 1.96 5.84 -0.77
CA ASP A 57 0.64 5.28 -0.47
C ASP A 57 -0.11 6.12 0.56
N LEU A 58 0.60 6.66 1.56
CA LEU A 58 0.04 7.63 2.52
C LEU A 58 -0.44 8.94 1.87
N LEU A 59 0.07 9.26 0.67
CA LEU A 59 -0.35 10.43 -0.12
C LEU A 59 -1.33 10.06 -1.24
N SER A 60 -1.72 8.79 -1.36
CA SER A 60 -2.73 8.35 -2.32
C SER A 60 -4.10 8.92 -1.92
N PRO A 61 -4.86 9.50 -2.86
CA PRO A 61 -6.20 10.01 -2.58
C PRO A 61 -7.23 8.90 -2.30
N GLU A 62 -6.81 7.63 -2.26
CA GLU A 62 -7.72 6.52 -1.99
C GLU A 62 -8.34 6.66 -0.60
N PRO A 63 -9.68 6.78 -0.51
CA PRO A 63 -10.36 6.58 0.75
C PRO A 63 -10.05 5.14 1.14
N HIS A 64 -9.28 4.96 2.21
CA HIS A 64 -9.27 3.71 2.93
C HIS A 64 -10.69 3.57 3.49
N PHE A 65 -11.59 2.98 2.70
CA PHE A 65 -12.89 2.57 3.19
C PHE A 65 -12.59 1.51 4.25
N ILE A 66 -12.53 1.94 5.50
CA ILE A 66 -12.99 1.08 6.57
C ILE A 66 -14.47 0.91 6.24
N GLU A 67 -14.83 -0.25 5.71
CA GLU A 67 -16.21 -0.70 5.66
C GLU A 67 -16.65 -0.82 7.12
N ILE A 68 -17.05 0.31 7.71
CA ILE A 68 -17.88 0.30 8.91
C ILE A 68 -19.21 -0.19 8.35
N GLY A 69 -19.41 -1.51 8.43
CA GLY A 69 -20.71 -2.12 8.14
C GLY A 69 -21.80 -1.29 8.82
N ASP A 70 -22.87 -1.05 8.07
CA ASP A 70 -24.01 -0.24 8.49
C ASP A 70 -24.34 -0.51 9.97
N PRO A 71 -24.53 0.51 10.83
CA PRO A 71 -24.99 0.28 12.20
C PRO A 71 -26.40 -0.32 12.29
N ASP A 72 -27.05 -0.53 11.13
CA ASP A 72 -28.38 -1.13 10.97
C ASP A 72 -28.34 -2.56 10.41
N ASP A 73 -27.15 -3.16 10.26
CA ASP A 73 -27.04 -4.62 10.10
C ASP A 73 -27.38 -5.27 11.45
N SER A 74 -28.68 -5.33 11.71
CA SER A 74 -29.27 -6.20 12.71
C SER A 74 -28.73 -7.61 12.46
N ILE A 75 -27.82 -8.05 13.31
CA ILE A 75 -27.39 -9.45 13.36
C ILE A 75 -28.63 -10.25 13.77
N GLU A 76 -29.42 -10.68 12.79
CA GLU A 76 -30.43 -11.69 13.05
C GLU A 76 -29.68 -12.92 13.59
N PRO A 77 -30.01 -13.42 14.78
CA PRO A 77 -29.34 -14.59 15.31
C PRO A 77 -29.64 -15.76 14.38
N LEU A 78 -28.59 -16.29 13.73
CA LEU A 78 -28.69 -17.49 12.91
C LEU A 78 -29.35 -18.61 13.73
N PRO A 79 -30.33 -19.35 13.18
CA PRO A 79 -30.96 -20.45 13.90
C PRO A 79 -29.90 -21.52 14.18
N ILE A 80 -29.64 -21.77 15.47
CA ILE A 80 -28.77 -22.86 15.92
C ILE A 80 -29.43 -24.18 15.55
N PHE A 81 -29.01 -24.80 14.45
CA PHE A 81 -29.38 -26.18 14.13
C PHE A 81 -28.65 -27.12 15.08
N VAL A 82 -29.29 -27.46 16.21
CA VAL A 82 -28.86 -28.57 17.06
C VAL A 82 -29.21 -29.88 16.35
N THR A 83 -28.31 -30.38 15.51
CA THR A 83 -28.40 -31.78 15.07
C THR A 83 -27.93 -32.69 16.21
N ARG A 84 -28.87 -33.20 17.00
CA ARG A 84 -28.66 -34.43 17.77
C ARG A 84 -28.41 -35.57 16.79
N ARG A 85 -27.19 -36.12 16.73
CA ARG A 85 -26.96 -37.46 16.17
C ARG A 85 -27.18 -38.48 17.28
N LEU A 86 -28.32 -39.17 17.23
CA LEU A 86 -28.48 -40.54 17.76
C LEU A 86 -27.95 -41.50 16.70
N PRO A 87 -27.40 -42.68 17.06
CA PRO A 87 -28.13 -43.75 17.74
C PRO A 87 -27.81 -43.92 19.24
#